data_AF-A0A8C4VX19-F1
#
_entry.id   AF-A0A8C4VX19-F1
#
_cell.length_a   1.000
_cell.length_b   1.000
_cell.length_c   1.000
_cell.angle_alpha   90.00
_cell.angle_beta   90.00
_cell.angle_gamma   90.00
#
_symmetry.space_group_name_H-M   'P 1'
#
loop_
_entity.id
_entity.type
_entity.pdbx_description
1 polymer ?
#
loop_
_entity_poly.entity_id
_entity_poly.type
_entity_poly.pdbx_seq_one_letter_code
_entity_poly.pdbx_strand_id
1 'polypeptide(L)'
;LTRFGRSGGPSYSMLARSKTLAQPRTPGPGRYSPEKAPPVTQRRPPSFTMGSRTKYRWVDPVPAANSYTLPSLLGSRVPSKPSSPSVTISGRNKHVGFSEDLSQKPGPGHYNGTDPNTYLHQAPAFSIRGRRSAPRAAFRTPGPGTHSPEKVTGRGRRGKERGAAF
;
A
#
# COMPACT_ATOMS: atom_id res chain seq x y z
N LEU A 1 26.05 -3.58 -3.97
CA LEU A 1 26.11 -4.31 -5.26
C LEU A 1 24.70 -4.29 -5.84
N THR A 2 24.53 -3.88 -7.10
CA THR A 2 23.24 -4.01 -7.83
C THR A 2 23.39 -5.07 -8.93
N ARG A 3 22.27 -5.55 -9.48
CA ARG A 3 22.16 -6.69 -10.42
C ARG A 3 23.09 -6.62 -11.66
N PHE A 4 23.69 -5.47 -11.97
CA PHE A 4 24.64 -5.28 -13.08
C PHE A 4 26.03 -4.76 -12.66
N GLY A 5 26.36 -4.74 -11.35
CA GLY A 5 27.70 -4.36 -10.87
C GLY A 5 27.74 -3.54 -9.58
N ARG A 6 28.92 -3.02 -9.22
CA ARG A 6 29.08 -2.08 -8.10
C ARG A 6 28.52 -0.71 -8.51
N SER A 7 27.53 -0.22 -7.75
CA SER A 7 27.10 1.19 -7.81
C SER A 7 28.27 2.07 -7.41
N GLY A 8 28.91 2.70 -8.40
CA GLY A 8 29.98 3.66 -8.19
C GLY A 8 29.39 5.05 -7.99
N GLY A 9 29.24 5.47 -6.73
CA GLY A 9 29.04 6.88 -6.41
C GLY A 9 30.27 7.71 -6.78
N PRO A 10 30.16 9.04 -6.92
CA PRO A 10 31.31 9.89 -7.20
C PRO A 10 32.37 9.75 -6.10
N SER A 11 33.63 9.52 -6.51
CA SER A 11 34.79 9.43 -5.62
C SER A 11 35.52 10.78 -5.63
N TYR A 12 35.67 11.38 -4.45
CA TYR A 12 36.35 12.66 -4.27
C TYR A 12 37.67 12.45 -3.53
N SER A 13 38.75 13.06 -4.03
CA SER A 13 40.07 13.05 -3.39
C SER A 13 40.40 14.44 -2.83
N MET A 14 40.86 14.51 -1.59
CA MET A 14 41.32 15.76 -0.96
C MET A 14 42.75 16.17 -1.37
N LEU A 15 43.49 15.30 -2.07
CA LEU A 15 44.81 15.62 -2.58
C LEU A 15 44.72 16.54 -3.81
N ALA A 16 45.66 17.48 -3.91
CA ALA A 16 45.89 18.22 -5.13
C ALA A 16 46.25 17.23 -6.26
N ARG A 17 45.47 17.24 -7.34
CA ARG A 17 45.85 16.54 -8.57
C ARG A 17 47.07 17.26 -9.14
N SER A 18 48.21 16.57 -9.18
CA SER A 18 49.36 17.08 -9.91
C SER A 18 48.93 17.39 -11.33
N LYS A 19 49.26 18.59 -11.82
CA LYS A 19 49.09 18.87 -13.24
C LYS A 19 49.97 17.87 -13.96
N THR A 20 49.38 16.91 -14.65
CA THR A 20 50.11 16.14 -15.66
C THR A 20 50.69 17.19 -16.58
N LEU A 21 52.01 17.36 -16.58
CA LEU A 21 52.68 18.26 -17.51
C LEU A 21 52.26 17.77 -18.89
N ALA A 22 51.40 18.54 -19.55
CA ALA A 22 50.95 18.19 -20.87
C ALA A 22 52.18 17.96 -21.72
N GLN A 23 52.24 16.82 -22.42
CA GLN A 23 53.33 16.54 -23.34
C GLN A 23 53.50 17.76 -24.25
N PRO A 24 54.75 18.24 -24.46
CA PRO A 24 54.97 19.41 -25.29
C PRO A 24 54.36 19.12 -26.67
N ARG A 25 53.25 19.80 -26.97
CA ARG A 25 52.59 19.68 -28.28
C ARG A 25 53.43 20.49 -29.26
N THR A 26 54.44 19.85 -29.83
CA THR A 26 55.18 20.44 -30.94
C THR A 26 54.19 20.64 -32.10
N PRO A 27 54.11 21.86 -32.68
CA PRO A 27 53.31 22.06 -33.87
C PRO A 27 53.86 21.18 -35.01
N GLY A 28 52.98 20.74 -35.91
CA GLY A 28 53.41 20.01 -37.10
C GLY A 28 54.29 20.88 -38.03
N PRO A 29 55.01 20.26 -38.98
CA PRO A 29 55.78 21.00 -39.98
C PRO A 29 54.87 22.00 -40.73
N GLY A 30 55.36 23.23 -40.92
CA GLY A 30 54.59 24.32 -41.54
C GLY A 30 53.63 25.08 -40.60
N ARG A 31 53.45 24.63 -39.34
CA ARG A 31 52.62 25.33 -38.35
C ARG A 31 53.43 26.13 -37.31
N TYR A 32 54.75 26.21 -37.49
CA TYR A 32 55.62 27.09 -36.73
C TYR A 32 55.51 28.52 -37.30
N SER A 33 55.24 29.50 -36.44
CA SER A 33 55.27 30.93 -36.77
C SER A 33 56.18 31.66 -35.77
N PRO A 34 57.51 31.56 -35.93
CA PRO A 34 58.47 32.22 -35.02
C PRO A 34 58.32 33.74 -35.01
N GLU A 35 57.84 34.34 -36.11
CA GLU A 35 57.56 35.78 -36.20
C GLU A 35 56.45 36.26 -35.26
N LYS A 36 55.59 35.33 -34.80
CA LYS A 36 54.51 35.63 -33.84
C LYS A 36 54.95 35.41 -32.38
N ALA A 37 56.14 34.85 -32.17
CA ALA A 37 56.65 34.61 -30.82
C ALA A 37 57.10 35.94 -30.20
N PRO A 38 56.74 36.22 -28.94
CA PRO A 38 57.17 37.44 -28.27
C PRO A 38 58.70 37.44 -28.04
N PRO A 39 59.35 38.61 -28.06
CA PRO A 39 60.78 38.73 -27.75
C PRO A 39 61.12 38.21 -26.36
N VAL A 40 62.12 37.33 -26.27
CA VAL A 40 62.55 36.66 -25.02
C VAL A 40 63.11 37.65 -23.98
N THR A 41 63.58 38.81 -24.43
CA THR A 41 64.22 39.84 -23.60
C THR A 41 63.23 40.72 -22.83
N GLN A 42 61.92 40.65 -23.13
CA GLN A 42 60.92 41.52 -22.51
C GLN A 42 60.11 40.77 -21.45
N ARG A 43 60.06 41.33 -20.23
CA ARG A 43 59.17 40.84 -19.17
C ARG A 43 57.72 41.12 -19.56
N ARG A 44 56.86 40.10 -19.45
CA ARG A 44 55.41 40.23 -19.70
C ARG A 44 54.62 39.95 -18.42
N PRO A 45 53.47 40.61 -18.24
CA PRO A 45 52.56 40.26 -17.15
C PRO A 45 52.05 38.82 -17.33
N PRO A 46 51.68 38.13 -16.24
CA PRO A 46 51.16 36.77 -16.32
C PRO A 46 49.87 36.74 -17.15
N SER A 47 49.78 35.81 -18.10
CA SER A 47 48.58 35.56 -18.90
C SER A 47 47.90 34.28 -18.40
N PHE A 48 46.64 34.40 -18.00
CA PHE A 48 45.84 33.28 -17.53
C PHE A 48 44.75 32.97 -18.55
N THR A 49 44.74 31.75 -19.08
CA THR A 49 43.61 31.23 -19.85
C THR A 49 42.66 30.50 -18.93
N MET A 50 41.40 30.90 -18.87
CA MET A 50 40.37 30.07 -18.26
C MET A 50 40.00 28.94 -19.22
N GLY A 51 40.00 27.70 -18.73
CA GLY A 51 39.53 26.55 -19.51
C GLY A 51 38.05 26.67 -19.88
N SER A 52 37.59 25.84 -20.82
CA SER A 52 36.18 25.78 -21.20
C SER A 52 35.29 25.51 -19.98
N ARG A 53 34.20 26.27 -19.84
CA ARG A 53 33.17 26.01 -18.82
C ARG A 53 32.60 24.61 -19.03
N THR A 54 32.61 23.78 -17.98
CA THR A 54 31.92 22.50 -18.00
C THR A 54 30.43 22.74 -18.26
N LYS A 55 29.79 21.93 -19.13
CA LYS A 55 28.34 22.00 -19.32
C LYS A 55 27.68 21.85 -17.95
N TYR A 56 26.74 22.75 -17.64
CA TYR A 56 25.87 22.63 -16.46
C TYR A 56 25.32 21.21 -16.42
N ARG A 57 25.67 20.46 -15.37
CA ARG A 57 25.03 19.17 -15.13
C ARG A 57 23.55 19.42 -14.92
N TRP A 58 22.73 18.54 -15.48
CA TRP A 58 21.30 18.56 -15.29
C TRP A 58 21.02 18.28 -13.80
N VAL A 59 20.49 19.29 -13.10
CA VAL A 59 19.76 19.18 -11.83
C VAL A 59 20.62 18.84 -10.61
N ASP A 60 21.27 19.85 -10.02
CA ASP A 60 21.28 19.90 -8.56
C ASP A 60 19.88 20.34 -8.13
N PRO A 61 19.05 19.48 -7.49
CA PRO A 61 17.73 19.86 -6.98
C PRO A 61 17.90 20.66 -5.69
N VAL A 62 18.86 21.59 -5.68
CA VAL A 62 19.11 22.46 -4.55
C VAL A 62 18.17 23.65 -4.75
N PRO A 63 17.12 23.77 -3.94
CA PRO A 63 16.24 24.92 -4.02
C PRO A 63 17.06 26.19 -3.78
N ALA A 64 16.64 27.31 -4.38
CA ALA A 64 17.26 28.60 -4.10
C ALA A 64 17.21 28.90 -2.59
N ALA A 65 18.12 29.74 -2.08
CA ALA A 65 18.21 30.01 -0.64
C ALA A 65 16.88 30.48 0.00
N ASN A 66 16.03 31.13 -0.79
CA ASN A 66 14.70 31.59 -0.40
C ASN A 66 13.57 30.55 -0.56
N SER A 67 13.87 29.34 -1.04
CA SER A 67 12.88 28.33 -1.44
C SER A 67 12.72 27.17 -0.42
N TYR A 68 13.28 27.32 0.79
CA TYR A 68 13.05 26.36 1.87
C TYR A 68 11.74 26.68 2.60
N THR A 69 10.75 25.79 2.49
CA THR A 69 9.49 25.89 3.24
C THR A 69 9.43 24.84 4.34
N LEU A 70 9.04 25.25 5.55
CA LEU A 70 8.79 24.31 6.65
C LEU A 70 7.46 23.59 6.45
N PRO A 71 7.37 22.28 6.76
CA PRO A 71 6.09 21.57 6.74
C PRO A 71 5.15 22.15 7.81
N SER A 72 3.87 22.32 7.48
CA SER A 72 2.85 22.72 8.46
C SER A 72 2.79 21.69 9.59
N LEU A 73 2.81 22.16 10.85
CA LEU A 73 2.66 21.33 12.05
C LEU A 73 1.25 21.36 12.62
N LEU A 74 0.29 21.97 11.90
CA LEU A 74 -1.11 21.99 12.28
C LEU A 74 -1.83 20.79 11.66
N GLY A 75 -2.20 19.81 12.48
CA GLY A 75 -2.94 18.62 12.05
C GLY A 75 -2.16 17.63 11.18
N SER A 76 -0.94 17.96 10.75
CA SER A 76 -0.07 17.11 9.93
C SER A 76 0.83 16.24 10.81
N ARG A 77 0.77 14.92 10.63
CA ARG A 77 1.60 13.97 11.37
C ARG A 77 2.96 13.81 10.68
N VAL A 78 3.84 14.79 10.85
CA VAL A 78 5.25 14.67 10.43
C VAL A 78 5.96 13.70 11.37
N PRO A 79 6.62 12.62 10.89
CA PRO A 79 7.18 11.59 11.78
C PRO A 79 8.23 12.10 12.78
N SER A 80 8.97 13.16 12.43
CA SER A 80 10.10 13.65 13.21
C SER A 80 9.75 14.78 14.20
N LYS A 81 8.51 15.29 14.20
CA LYS A 81 8.12 16.46 15.01
C LYS A 81 6.70 16.31 15.56
N PRO A 82 6.45 16.68 16.84
CA PRO A 82 5.10 16.69 17.38
C PRO A 82 4.23 17.73 16.65
N SER A 83 2.97 17.37 16.38
CA SER A 83 1.96 18.25 15.77
C SER A 83 1.10 18.89 16.87
N SER A 84 0.74 20.16 16.70
CA SER A 84 -0.27 20.80 17.54
C SER A 84 -1.67 20.26 17.21
N PRO A 85 -2.59 20.21 18.21
CA PRO A 85 -3.97 19.80 17.96
C PRO A 85 -4.63 20.77 16.97
N SER A 86 -5.37 20.22 16.00
CA SER A 86 -6.19 20.98 15.07
C SER A 86 -7.65 20.72 15.42
N VAL A 87 -8.27 21.70 16.09
CA VAL A 87 -9.65 21.62 16.57
C VAL A 87 -10.54 22.50 15.70
N THR A 88 -11.67 21.98 15.25
CA THR A 88 -12.70 22.74 14.52
C THR A 88 -13.93 22.90 15.41
N ILE A 89 -14.55 24.08 15.40
CA ILE A 89 -15.71 24.41 16.24
C ILE A 89 -16.93 23.54 15.88
N SER A 90 -17.11 23.23 14.60
CA SER A 90 -18.06 22.21 14.15
C SER A 90 -17.34 20.86 14.08
N GLY A 91 -17.87 19.86 14.78
CA GLY A 91 -17.41 18.48 14.68
C GLY A 91 -17.54 17.99 13.24
N ARG A 92 -16.60 17.16 12.77
CA ARG A 92 -16.59 16.57 11.41
C ARG A 92 -17.64 15.47 11.26
N ASN A 93 -18.84 15.68 11.76
CA ASN A 93 -19.93 14.74 11.61
C ASN A 93 -20.46 14.88 10.19
N LYS A 94 -20.10 13.94 9.32
CA LYS A 94 -20.71 13.80 7.99
C LYS A 94 -22.21 13.50 8.07
N HIS A 95 -22.68 13.08 9.25
CA HIS A 95 -24.08 13.00 9.61
C HIS A 95 -24.48 14.22 10.42
N VAL A 96 -24.67 15.30 9.67
CA VAL A 96 -25.57 16.38 10.02
C VAL A 96 -26.94 15.73 10.25
N GLY A 97 -27.60 15.96 11.39
CA GLY A 97 -28.83 15.23 11.74
C GLY A 97 -29.92 15.42 10.69
N PHE A 98 -30.95 14.56 10.65
CA PHE A 98 -32.11 14.76 9.75
C PHE A 98 -32.80 16.12 9.93
N SER A 99 -32.53 16.85 11.02
CA SER A 99 -32.97 18.23 11.24
C SER A 99 -32.16 19.28 10.46
N GLU A 100 -30.90 19.00 10.18
CA GLU A 100 -29.95 19.95 9.60
C GLU A 100 -29.66 19.64 8.12
N ASP A 101 -29.77 18.37 7.66
CA ASP A 101 -29.63 17.99 6.25
C ASP A 101 -31.01 17.75 5.61
N LEU A 102 -31.59 18.83 5.06
CA LEU A 102 -32.88 18.79 4.35
C LEU A 102 -32.86 17.93 3.09
N SER A 103 -31.67 17.59 2.57
CA SER A 103 -31.53 16.78 1.34
C SER A 103 -31.78 15.29 1.56
N GLN A 104 -31.69 14.81 2.81
CA GLN A 104 -31.86 13.40 3.18
C GLN A 104 -33.28 13.06 3.65
N LYS A 105 -34.21 14.01 3.63
CA LYS A 105 -35.60 13.72 3.95
C LYS A 105 -36.26 13.08 2.72
N PRO A 106 -36.92 11.93 2.87
CA PRO A 106 -37.78 11.43 1.79
C PRO A 106 -38.79 12.52 1.44
N GLY A 107 -38.85 12.90 0.16
CA GLY A 107 -39.87 13.82 -0.33
C GLY A 107 -41.28 13.27 -0.06
N PRO A 108 -42.34 14.09 -0.21
CA PRO A 108 -43.71 13.68 0.12
C PRO A 108 -44.20 12.43 -0.64
N GLY A 109 -43.58 12.06 -1.76
CA GLY A 109 -43.86 10.84 -2.53
C GLY A 109 -42.89 9.67 -2.31
N HIS A 110 -41.92 9.78 -1.40
CA HIS A 110 -40.92 8.73 -1.12
C HIS A 110 -41.31 7.81 0.05
N TYR A 111 -42.42 8.10 0.73
CA TYR A 111 -42.97 7.19 1.73
C TYR A 111 -43.63 6.01 1.00
N ASN A 112 -43.04 4.82 1.10
CA ASN A 112 -43.70 3.61 0.66
C ASN A 112 -44.95 3.40 1.52
N GLY A 113 -46.10 3.20 0.87
CA GLY A 113 -47.33 2.79 1.56
C GLY A 113 -47.12 1.46 2.28
N THR A 114 -47.70 1.32 3.47
CA THR A 114 -47.74 0.04 4.20
C THR A 114 -48.57 -0.97 3.42
N ASP A 115 -48.15 -2.24 3.39
CA ASP A 115 -48.92 -3.31 2.76
C ASP A 115 -50.31 -3.38 3.43
N PRO A 116 -51.42 -3.29 2.68
CA PRO A 116 -52.77 -3.40 3.21
C PRO A 116 -53.02 -4.65 4.08
N ASN A 117 -52.31 -5.76 3.81
CA ASN A 117 -52.38 -6.97 4.63
C ASN A 117 -51.86 -6.78 6.07
N THR A 118 -51.23 -5.65 6.37
CA THR A 118 -50.75 -5.31 7.71
C THR A 118 -51.88 -4.84 8.62
N TYR A 119 -52.91 -4.18 8.07
CA TYR A 119 -53.99 -3.56 8.85
C TYR A 119 -55.40 -4.01 8.41
N LEU A 120 -55.52 -4.65 7.25
CA LEU A 120 -56.75 -5.30 6.78
C LEU A 120 -56.63 -6.81 6.90
N HIS A 121 -57.77 -7.48 6.89
CA HIS A 121 -57.82 -8.93 6.81
C HIS A 121 -57.18 -9.42 5.51
N GLN A 122 -56.07 -10.15 5.65
CA GLN A 122 -55.34 -10.74 4.53
C GLN A 122 -56.18 -11.83 3.85
N ALA A 123 -56.26 -11.77 2.52
CA ALA A 123 -56.87 -12.84 1.73
C ALA A 123 -56.05 -14.14 1.85
N PRO A 124 -56.68 -15.33 1.83
CA PRO A 124 -55.97 -16.59 1.98
C PRO A 124 -54.91 -16.78 0.88
N ALA A 125 -53.64 -16.92 1.28
CA ALA A 125 -52.52 -17.17 0.38
C ALA A 125 -52.24 -18.68 0.30
N PHE A 126 -52.59 -19.29 -0.84
CA PHE A 126 -52.37 -20.72 -1.09
C PHE A 126 -50.98 -20.95 -1.68
N SER A 127 -50.20 -21.86 -1.09
CA SER A 127 -48.92 -22.33 -1.64
C SER A 127 -48.97 -23.84 -1.86
N ILE A 128 -48.62 -24.30 -3.06
CA ILE A 128 -48.62 -25.73 -3.43
C ILE A 128 -47.57 -26.54 -2.61
N ARG A 129 -46.61 -25.86 -1.98
CA ARG A 129 -45.62 -26.45 -1.07
C ARG A 129 -45.83 -25.90 0.34
N GLY A 130 -46.16 -26.76 1.29
CA GLY A 130 -46.37 -26.36 2.68
C GLY A 130 -45.10 -25.76 3.30
N ARG A 131 -45.21 -24.53 3.82
CA ARG A 131 -44.19 -23.94 4.70
C ARG A 131 -44.13 -24.73 6.01
N ARG A 132 -43.33 -25.79 6.02
CA ARG A 132 -42.97 -26.48 7.26
C ARG A 132 -41.67 -25.87 7.75
N SER A 133 -41.75 -24.95 8.72
CA SER A 133 -40.63 -24.79 9.65
C SER A 133 -40.60 -26.06 10.48
N ALA A 134 -39.69 -26.98 10.17
CA ALA A 134 -39.57 -28.21 10.92
C ALA A 134 -39.12 -27.87 12.35
N PRO A 135 -39.79 -28.35 13.40
CA PRO A 135 -39.22 -28.25 14.74
C PRO A 135 -37.92 -29.05 14.74
N ARG A 136 -36.84 -28.42 15.21
CA ARG A 136 -35.51 -29.04 15.31
C ARG A 136 -35.61 -30.18 16.33
N ALA A 137 -35.82 -31.41 15.86
CA ALA A 137 -35.94 -32.57 16.73
C ALA A 137 -34.66 -32.72 17.57
N ALA A 138 -34.79 -32.62 18.88
CA ALA A 138 -33.68 -32.67 19.84
C ALA A 138 -33.08 -34.08 20.03
N PHE A 139 -33.62 -35.10 19.36
CA PHE A 139 -33.19 -36.49 19.51
C PHE A 139 -32.91 -37.13 18.15
N ARG A 140 -31.72 -37.75 18.04
CA ARG A 140 -31.34 -38.58 16.90
C ARG A 140 -32.02 -39.94 17.04
N THR A 141 -33.24 -40.06 16.54
CA THR A 141 -33.86 -41.37 16.33
C THR A 141 -33.07 -42.12 15.25
N PRO A 142 -32.47 -43.29 15.56
CA PRO A 142 -31.77 -44.07 14.56
C PRO A 142 -32.74 -44.46 13.44
N GLY A 143 -32.34 -44.23 12.19
CA GLY A 143 -33.15 -44.58 11.03
C GLY A 143 -33.29 -46.10 10.88
N PRO A 144 -34.35 -46.57 10.20
CA PRO A 144 -34.51 -48.00 9.90
C PRO A 144 -33.26 -48.49 9.14
N GLY A 145 -32.60 -49.53 9.68
CA GLY A 145 -31.31 -50.05 9.18
C GLY A 145 -30.08 -49.70 10.02
N THR A 146 -30.20 -48.88 11.07
CA THR A 146 -29.08 -48.53 11.96
C THR A 146 -28.84 -49.59 13.06
N HIS A 147 -29.76 -50.54 13.23
CA HIS A 147 -29.64 -51.62 14.21
C HIS A 147 -28.93 -52.83 13.58
N SER A 148 -27.71 -53.14 14.02
CA SER A 148 -26.97 -54.36 13.63
C SER A 148 -26.95 -55.35 14.80
N PRO A 149 -27.94 -56.26 14.93
CA PRO A 149 -28.01 -57.23 16.04
C PRO A 149 -26.84 -58.22 16.03
N GLU A 150 -26.23 -58.44 14.87
CA GLU A 150 -25.06 -59.32 14.66
C GLU A 150 -23.76 -58.83 15.30
N LYS A 151 -23.72 -57.60 15.82
CA LYS A 151 -22.60 -57.06 16.59
C LYS A 151 -22.71 -57.32 18.10
N VAL A 152 -23.70 -58.10 18.52
CA VAL A 152 -23.91 -58.46 19.94
C VAL A 152 -23.33 -59.84 20.24
N THR A 153 -22.15 -59.89 20.87
CA THR A 153 -21.59 -61.12 21.43
C THR A 153 -22.32 -61.49 22.73
N GLY A 154 -23.39 -62.29 22.60
CA GLY A 154 -24.07 -62.91 23.74
C GLY A 154 -23.22 -64.05 24.34
N ARG A 155 -22.93 -63.96 25.65
CA ARG A 155 -22.25 -65.02 26.42
C ARG A 155 -23.11 -66.30 26.45
N GLY A 156 -22.69 -67.35 25.75
CA GLY A 156 -23.38 -68.64 25.75
C GLY A 156 -23.21 -69.41 27.08
N ARG A 157 -24.33 -69.86 27.68
CA ARG A 157 -24.33 -70.96 28.66
C ARG A 157 -24.59 -72.28 27.90
N ARG A 158 -23.65 -73.23 28.01
CA ARG A 158 -23.77 -74.60 27.49
C ARG A 158 -24.87 -75.35 28.24
N GLY A 159 -25.81 -75.95 27.52
CA GLY A 159 -26.76 -76.93 28.05
C GLY A 159 -26.13 -78.32 28.15
N LYS A 160 -26.54 -79.12 29.13
CA LYS A 160 -26.35 -80.57 29.15
C LYS A 160 -27.68 -81.22 29.52
N GLU A 161 -28.10 -82.14 28.66
CA GLU A 161 -29.42 -82.74 28.52
C GLU A 161 -29.74 -83.73 29.65
N ARG A 162 -31.04 -83.94 29.89
CA ARG A 162 -31.60 -85.00 30.75
C ARG A 162 -31.90 -86.23 29.89
N GLY A 163 -31.45 -87.40 30.32
CA GLY A 163 -31.91 -88.71 29.82
C GLY A 163 -32.16 -89.64 31.00
N ALA A 164 -33.33 -90.26 31.04
CA ALA A 164 -33.81 -91.17 32.08
C ALA A 164 -33.55 -92.64 31.70
N ALA A 165 -33.38 -93.52 32.70
CA ALA A 165 -33.69 -94.95 32.62
C ALA A 165 -33.82 -95.54 34.04
N PHE A 166 -34.93 -96.26 34.25
CA PHE A 166 -35.33 -97.24 35.28
C PHE A 166 -34.74 -97.17 36.70
#